data_AF-A0A231PL09-F1
#
_entry.id   AF-A0A231PL09-F1
#
_cell.length_a   1.000
_cell.length_b   1.000
_cell.length_c   1.000
_cell.angle_alpha   90.00
_cell.angle_beta   90.00
_cell.angle_gamma   90.00
#
_symmetry.space_group_name_H-M   'P 1'
#
loop_
_entity.id
_entity.type
_entity.pdbx_description
1 polymer ?
#
loop_
_entity_poly.entity_id
_entity_poly.type
_entity_poly.pdbx_seq_one_letter_code
_entity_poly.pdbx_strand_id
1 'polypeptide(L)' 'MNKPREPWRVILTQNGIQLAEVPHTSEAKAFAHVRAALRSGADTAKVMQWAEGRWWHFETVHADEIPHA' A
#
# COMPACT_ATOMS: atom_id res chain seq x y z
N MET A 1 -4.78 23.30 -0.67
CA MET A 1 -4.19 22.05 -1.18
C MET A 1 -5.28 21.21 -1.81
N ASN A 2 -5.16 20.86 -3.09
CA ASN A 2 -6.18 20.07 -3.77
C ASN A 2 -6.07 18.60 -3.37
N LYS A 3 -7.23 17.98 -3.08
CA LYS A 3 -7.32 16.54 -2.84
C LYS A 3 -6.81 15.78 -4.07
N PRO A 4 -5.87 14.81 -3.93
CA PRO A 4 -5.44 13.99 -5.04
C PRO A 4 -6.62 13.16 -5.58
N ARG A 5 -6.62 12.94 -6.90
CA ARG A 5 -7.64 12.09 -7.58
C ARG A 5 -7.62 10.66 -7.06
N GLU A 6 -6.47 10.22 -6.59
CA GLU A 6 -6.20 8.92 -6.01
C GLU A 6 -5.77 9.12 -4.56
N PRO A 7 -6.69 9.04 -3.58
CA PRO A 7 -6.41 9.33 -2.19
C PRO A 7 -5.78 8.16 -1.44
N TRP A 8 -5.41 7.08 -2.12
CA TRP A 8 -4.74 5.92 -1.54
C TRP A 8 -3.43 5.67 -2.26
N ARG A 9 -2.40 5.23 -1.54
CA ARG A 9 -1.12 4.80 -2.12
C ARG A 9 -0.59 3.57 -1.39
N VAL A 10 0.02 2.67 -2.14
CA VAL A 10 0.70 1.49 -1.60
C VAL A 10 2.18 1.61 -1.92
N ILE A 11 3.03 1.54 -0.89
CA ILE A 11 4.49 1.54 -1.02
C ILE A 11 4.96 0.12 -0.73
N LEU A 12 5.52 -0.54 -1.74
CA LEU A 12 6.02 -1.90 -1.65
C LEU A 12 7.50 -1.88 -1.29
N THR A 13 7.90 -2.76 -0.37
CA THR A 13 9.30 -2.93 0.06
C THR A 13 9.69 -4.40 0.01
N GLN A 14 10.90 -4.68 -0.46
CA GLN A 14 11.52 -6.00 -0.46
C GLN A 14 12.98 -5.87 -0.05
N ASN A 15 13.43 -6.67 0.92
CA ASN A 15 14.75 -6.64 1.54
C ASN A 15 15.18 -5.24 1.98
N GLY A 16 14.22 -4.46 2.50
CA GLY A 16 14.44 -3.06 2.92
C GLY A 16 14.55 -2.05 1.77
N ILE A 17 14.38 -2.48 0.51
CA ILE A 17 14.40 -1.63 -0.67
C ILE A 17 12.97 -1.32 -1.10
N GLN A 18 12.63 -0.04 -1.27
CA GLN A 18 11.35 0.38 -1.85
C GLN A 18 11.32 -0.03 -3.32
N LEU A 19 10.38 -0.90 -3.69
CA LEU A 19 10.21 -1.40 -5.06
C LEU A 19 9.34 -0.46 -5.90
N ALA A 20 8.19 -0.03 -5.34
CA ALA A 20 7.21 0.75 -6.06
C ALA A 20 6.33 1.56 -5.11
N GLU A 21 5.83 2.69 -5.61
CA GLU A 21 4.74 3.46 -5.00
C GLU A 21 3.59 3.52 -6.01
N VAL A 22 2.45 2.94 -5.65
CA VAL A 22 1.32 2.77 -6.57
C VAL A 22 0.09 3.51 -6.03
N PRO A 23 -0.41 4.55 -6.73
CA PRO A 23 -1.62 5.25 -6.32
C PRO A 23 -2.89 4.47 -6.68
N HIS A 24 -3.94 4.69 -5.91
CA HIS A 24 -5.24 4.05 -6.05
C HIS A 24 -6.40 5.01 -5.77
N THR A 25 -7.48 4.84 -6.52
CA THR A 25 -8.73 5.62 -6.34
C THR A 25 -9.51 5.22 -5.09
N SER A 26 -9.32 4.01 -4.56
CA SER A 26 -10.10 3.47 -3.45
C SER A 26 -9.30 2.51 -2.58
N GLU A 27 -9.71 2.41 -1.32
CA GLU A 27 -9.15 1.50 -0.31
C GLU A 27 -9.15 0.05 -0.78
N ALA A 28 -10.28 -0.42 -1.29
CA ALA A 28 -10.43 -1.80 -1.77
C ALA A 28 -9.41 -2.15 -2.87
N LYS A 29 -9.10 -1.21 -3.78
CA LYS A 29 -8.07 -1.41 -4.81
C LYS A 29 -6.66 -1.42 -4.22
N ALA A 30 -6.39 -0.56 -3.25
CA ALA A 30 -5.12 -0.54 -2.54
C ALA A 30 -4.88 -1.88 -1.82
N PHE A 31 -5.83 -2.36 -1.03
CA PHE A 31 -5.68 -3.65 -0.32
C PHE A 31 -5.70 -4.87 -1.26
N ALA A 32 -6.39 -4.80 -2.41
CA ALA A 32 -6.25 -5.82 -3.44
C ALA A 32 -4.82 -5.85 -4.01
N HIS A 33 -4.21 -4.69 -4.26
CA HIS A 33 -2.83 -4.58 -4.69
C HIS A 33 -1.86 -5.11 -3.63
N VAL A 34 -2.03 -4.73 -2.36
CA VAL A 34 -1.24 -5.23 -1.23
C VAL A 34 -1.19 -6.75 -1.23
N ARG A 35 -2.34 -7.41 -1.25
CA ARG A 35 -2.41 -8.88 -1.25
C ARG A 35 -1.72 -9.51 -2.46
N ALA A 36 -1.90 -8.92 -3.64
CA ALA A 36 -1.26 -9.41 -4.85
C ALA A 36 0.27 -9.25 -4.79
N ALA A 37 0.75 -8.08 -4.36
CA ALA A 37 2.17 -7.77 -4.27
C ALA A 37 2.90 -8.62 -3.23
N LEU A 38 2.33 -8.79 -2.04
CA LEU A 38 2.91 -9.65 -1.01
C LEU A 38 2.99 -11.11 -1.46
N ARG A 39 1.95 -11.63 -2.13
CA ARG A 39 1.99 -12.96 -2.76
C ARG A 39 3.00 -13.08 -3.90
N SER A 40 3.35 -11.96 -4.53
CA SER A 40 4.30 -11.91 -5.65
C SER A 40 5.76 -11.73 -5.20
N GLY A 41 6.01 -11.60 -3.89
CA GLY A 41 7.35 -11.57 -3.30
C GLY A 41 7.79 -10.24 -2.69
N ALA A 42 6.88 -9.26 -2.53
CA ALA A 42 7.17 -8.12 -1.65
C ALA A 42 7.13 -8.56 -0.18
N ASP A 43 8.04 -8.04 0.64
CA ASP A 43 8.09 -8.39 2.07
C ASP A 43 7.05 -7.59 2.87
N THR A 44 6.93 -6.30 2.54
CA THR A 44 5.96 -5.41 3.19
C THR A 44 5.30 -4.49 2.20
N ALA A 45 4.08 -4.09 2.52
CA ALA A 45 3.29 -3.12 1.78
C ALA A 45 2.72 -2.08 2.75
N LYS A 46 3.20 -0.84 2.63
CA LYS A 46 2.74 0.28 3.43
C LYS A 46 1.58 0.99 2.72
N VAL A 47 0.42 1.04 3.37
CA VAL A 47 -0.78 1.72 2.87
C VAL A 47 -0.82 3.15 3.42
N MET A 48 -0.90 4.11 2.53
CA MET A 48 -1.02 5.54 2.83
C MET A 48 -2.39 6.06 2.36
N GLN A 49 -3.01 6.92 3.16
CA GLN A 49 -4.27 7.57 2.85
C GLN A 49 -4.10 9.10 2.86
N TRP A 50 -4.65 9.79 1.87
CA TRP A 50 -4.74 11.24 1.89
C TRP A 50 -5.98 11.67 2.68
N ALA A 51 -5.76 12.30 3.83
CA ALA A 51 -6.80 12.91 4.65
C ALA A 51 -6.29 14.22 5.26
N GLU A 52 -7.18 15.19 5.48
CA GLU A 52 -6.84 16.48 6.14
C GLU A 52 -5.68 17.25 5.47
N GLY A 53 -5.49 17.10 4.16
CA GLY A 53 -4.45 17.82 3.42
C GLY A 53 -3.04 17.22 3.54
N ARG A 54 -2.90 15.99 4.06
CA ARG A 54 -1.63 15.26 4.09
C ARG A 54 -1.80 13.76 3.85
N TRP A 55 -0.68 13.09 3.56
CA TRP A 55 -0.59 11.64 3.54
C TRP A 55 -0.42 11.12 4.96
N TRP A 56 -1.32 10.24 5.36
CA TRP A 56 -1.30 9.52 6.61
C TRP A 56 -0.92 8.08 6.36
N HIS A 57 -0.07 7.54 7.24
CA HIS A 57 0.16 6.10 7.27
C HIS A 57 -1.07 5.44 7.89
N PHE A 58 -1.70 4.56 7.11
CA PHE A 58 -2.87 3.82 7.56
C PHE A 58 -2.45 2.51 8.21
N GLU A 59 -1.69 1.68 7.49
CA GLU A 59 -1.22 0.39 7.98
C GLU A 59 0.04 -0.05 7.21
N THR A 60 0.85 -0.91 7.81
CA THR A 60 1.89 -1.68 7.10
C THR A 60 1.50 -3.15 7.20
N VAL A 61 1.36 -3.81 6.05
CA VAL A 61 1.05 -5.24 5.97
C VAL A 61 2.32 -6.00 5.61
N HIS A 62 2.59 -7.06 6.34
CA HIS A 62 3.72 -7.94 6.13
C HIS A 62 3.30 -9.20 5.37
N ALA A 63 4.23 -9.77 4.60
CA ALA A 63 3.98 -10.99 3.84
C ALA A 63 3.63 -12.19 4.74
N ASP A 64 4.18 -12.25 5.96
CA ASP A 64 3.89 -13.30 6.94
C ASP A 64 2.48 -13.21 7.56
N GLU A 65 1.85 -12.03 7.50
CA GLU A 65 0.47 -11.83 7.95
C GLU A 65 -0.56 -12.30 6.91
N ILE A 66 -0.13 -12.56 5.67
CA ILE A 66 -1.00 -13.09 4.61
C ILE A 66 -0.98 -14.62 4.70
N PRO A 67 -2.06 -15.27 5.22
CA PRO A 67 -2.10 -16.72 5.29
C PRO A 67 -1.90 -17.32 3.90
N HIS A 68 -0.93 -18.22 3.79
CA HIS A 68 -0.74 -19.06 2.61
C HIS A 68 -1.98 -19.95 2.51
N ALA A 69 -2.75 -19.76 1.44
CA ALA A 69 -3.86 -20.63 1.09
C ALA A 69 -3.33 -21.94 0.50
#